data_AF-A0A6I5VSK4-F1
#
_entry.id   AF-A0A6I5VSK4-F1
#
_cell.length_a   1.000
_cell.length_b   1.000
_cell.length_c   1.000
_cell.angle_alpha   90.00
_cell.angle_beta   90.00
_cell.angle_gamma   90.00
#
_symmetry.space_group_name_H-M   'P 1'
#
loop_
_entity.id
_entity.type
_entity.pdbx_description
1 polymer ?
#
loop_
_entity_poly.entity_id
_entity_poly.type
_entity_poly.pdbx_seq_one_letter_code
_entity_poly.pdbx_strand_id
1 'polypeptide(L)'
;MTADGGIGFCHDAVPALLPPGYHGPLVVALDSNVLIDLQQHGAELINAADLEVPEDYKGELLALGAIVDIWMLRDIRFIVTPRSRTDAKRLSERFLATRGPAVDALAQSLAFQCGDWSVPAPSEGSLPALGSVTGIPDGADRDLLLEAQAAGAHVFLTRDEQVITAASVEGPVLRILRPTGLADELVLGGVQLFAGGQCLAEDCPYAAFSIPAPDLGKWSGLLSIFEES
;
A
#
# COMPACT_ATOMS: atom_id res chain seq x y z
N MET A 1 22.81 11.41 6.02
CA MET A 1 21.52 10.71 5.88
C MET A 1 21.36 9.83 7.10
N THR A 2 20.36 10.12 7.92
CA THR A 2 19.97 9.28 9.06
C THR A 2 19.41 7.96 8.54
N ALA A 3 19.63 6.87 9.28
CA ALA A 3 19.29 5.49 8.90
C ALA A 3 17.79 5.18 8.95
N ASP A 4 16.95 6.21 9.14
CA ASP A 4 15.57 6.05 9.55
C ASP A 4 14.66 6.34 8.37
N GLY A 5 14.01 5.27 7.94
CA GLY A 5 13.03 5.23 6.87
C GLY A 5 12.81 3.85 6.25
N GLY A 6 13.87 3.06 6.12
CA GLY A 6 13.80 1.84 5.32
C GLY A 6 14.06 2.11 3.84
N ILE A 7 14.34 1.05 3.11
CA ILE A 7 14.92 1.15 1.76
C ILE A 7 13.81 1.43 0.74
N GLY A 8 13.98 2.47 -0.08
CA GLY A 8 13.04 2.80 -1.16
C GLY A 8 13.08 1.81 -2.33
N PHE A 9 12.41 2.16 -3.41
CA PHE A 9 12.28 1.36 -4.62
C PHE A 9 12.92 2.08 -5.81
N CYS A 10 13.32 1.29 -6.81
CA CYS A 10 13.88 1.77 -8.07
C CYS A 10 13.06 1.23 -9.22
N HIS A 11 12.87 2.04 -10.25
CA HIS A 11 12.25 1.60 -11.49
C HIS A 11 12.90 0.34 -12.06
N ASP A 12 14.24 0.25 -12.11
CA ASP A 12 14.89 -0.93 -12.70
C ASP A 12 14.62 -2.23 -11.92
N ALA A 13 14.31 -2.12 -10.62
CA ALA A 13 13.96 -3.27 -9.80
C ALA A 13 12.49 -3.68 -9.99
N VAL A 14 11.57 -2.72 -10.07
CA VAL A 14 10.12 -2.97 -10.22
C VAL A 14 9.54 -2.13 -11.36
N PRO A 15 9.95 -2.37 -12.62
CA PRO A 15 9.64 -1.50 -13.75
C PRO A 15 8.15 -1.53 -14.12
N ALA A 16 7.45 -2.57 -13.70
CA ALA A 16 6.01 -2.73 -13.84
C ALA A 16 5.21 -1.75 -12.95
N LEU A 17 5.79 -1.33 -11.81
CA LEU A 17 5.09 -0.53 -10.79
C LEU A 17 5.44 0.95 -10.87
N LEU A 18 6.66 1.30 -11.29
CA LEU A 18 7.20 2.64 -11.17
C LEU A 18 7.46 3.28 -12.54
N PRO A 19 7.36 4.61 -12.68
CA PRO A 19 7.71 5.30 -13.92
C PRO A 19 9.23 5.20 -14.23
N PRO A 20 9.63 5.27 -15.51
CA PRO A 20 11.05 5.21 -15.90
C PRO A 20 11.93 6.22 -15.16
N GLY A 21 13.07 5.75 -14.63
CA GLY A 21 14.04 6.58 -13.90
C GLY A 21 13.60 7.00 -12.50
N TYR A 22 12.51 6.43 -11.96
CA TYR A 22 12.04 6.75 -10.61
C TYR A 22 12.86 6.02 -9.53
N HIS A 23 13.24 6.77 -8.50
CA HIS A 23 13.82 6.27 -7.26
C HIS A 23 13.10 6.92 -6.08
N GLY A 24 12.47 6.12 -5.22
CA GLY A 24 11.66 6.68 -4.15
C GLY A 24 10.72 5.67 -3.50
N PRO A 25 9.76 6.14 -2.70
CA PRO A 25 8.73 5.29 -2.12
C PRO A 25 7.88 4.55 -3.17
N LEU A 26 7.38 3.38 -2.81
CA LEU A 26 6.23 2.79 -3.48
C LEU A 26 4.96 3.36 -2.84
N VAL A 27 4.11 4.04 -3.61
CA VAL A 27 2.90 4.66 -3.10
C VAL A 27 1.69 3.82 -3.47
N VAL A 28 0.95 3.37 -2.46
CA VAL A 28 -0.13 2.40 -2.61
C VAL A 28 -1.41 2.99 -2.04
N ALA A 29 -2.36 3.32 -2.90
CA ALA A 29 -3.72 3.69 -2.48
C ALA A 29 -4.50 2.43 -2.11
N LEU A 30 -5.15 2.45 -0.95
CA LEU A 30 -5.94 1.33 -0.45
C LEU A 30 -7.43 1.52 -0.76
N ASP A 31 -8.04 0.52 -1.37
CA ASP A 31 -9.50 0.42 -1.47
C ASP A 31 -10.12 0.09 -0.10
N SER A 32 -11.41 0.40 0.06
CA SER A 32 -12.18 0.11 1.28
C SER A 32 -12.20 -1.37 1.62
N ASN A 33 -12.26 -2.28 0.64
CA ASN A 33 -12.25 -3.72 0.91
C ASN A 33 -10.93 -4.17 1.57
N VAL A 34 -9.78 -3.68 1.09
CA VAL A 34 -8.47 -3.97 1.69
C VAL A 34 -8.36 -3.41 3.10
N LEU A 35 -8.90 -2.21 3.33
CA LEU A 35 -8.93 -1.61 4.68
C LEU A 35 -9.76 -2.44 5.66
N ILE A 36 -10.90 -2.96 5.20
CA ILE A 36 -11.74 -3.85 5.99
C ILE A 36 -10.99 -5.15 6.29
N ASP A 37 -10.26 -5.71 5.33
CA ASP A 37 -9.49 -6.93 5.54
C ASP A 37 -8.39 -6.74 6.59
N LEU A 38 -7.63 -5.64 6.50
CA LEU A 38 -6.63 -5.27 7.50
C LEU A 38 -7.26 -5.06 8.88
N GLN A 39 -8.46 -4.48 8.93
CA GLN A 39 -9.18 -4.28 10.18
C GLN A 39 -9.69 -5.60 10.78
N GLN A 40 -10.13 -6.55 9.94
CA GLN A 40 -10.73 -7.80 10.38
C GLN A 40 -9.68 -8.87 10.71
N HIS A 41 -8.58 -8.90 9.96
CA HIS A 41 -7.60 -9.99 9.99
C HIS A 41 -6.19 -9.51 10.31
N GLY A 42 -5.96 -8.21 10.51
CA GLY A 42 -4.61 -7.66 10.70
C GLY A 42 -3.88 -8.25 11.89
N ALA A 43 -4.58 -8.56 12.99
CA ALA A 43 -3.98 -9.21 14.15
C ALA A 43 -3.47 -10.61 13.80
N GLU A 44 -4.26 -11.40 13.09
CA GLU A 44 -3.89 -12.74 12.63
C GLU A 44 -2.74 -12.69 11.62
N LEU A 45 -2.77 -11.71 10.71
CA LEU A 45 -1.72 -11.50 9.71
C LEU A 45 -0.37 -11.17 10.36
N ILE A 46 -0.36 -10.29 11.38
CA ILE A 46 0.88 -9.89 12.07
C ILE A 46 1.42 -11.01 12.96
N ASN A 47 0.53 -11.75 13.63
CA ASN A 47 0.93 -12.82 14.56
C ASN A 47 1.18 -14.17 13.88
N ALA A 48 1.08 -14.23 12.54
CA ALA A 48 1.13 -15.48 11.77
C ALA A 48 0.17 -16.55 12.32
N ALA A 49 -1.02 -16.14 12.74
CA ALA A 49 -2.06 -17.03 13.25
C ALA A 49 -2.82 -17.71 12.11
N ASP A 50 -3.48 -18.84 12.41
CA ASP A 50 -4.28 -19.54 11.41
C ASP A 50 -5.52 -18.72 11.00
N LEU A 51 -5.67 -18.50 9.70
CA LEU A 51 -6.84 -17.86 9.10
C LEU A 51 -7.89 -18.91 8.71
N GLU A 52 -9.05 -18.88 9.36
CA GLU A 52 -10.21 -19.71 9.03
C GLU A 52 -11.09 -19.04 7.95
N VAL A 53 -10.60 -19.00 6.71
CA VAL A 53 -11.30 -18.41 5.56
C VAL A 53 -11.18 -19.31 4.31
N PRO A 54 -12.02 -19.11 3.26
CA PRO A 54 -11.87 -19.82 1.98
C PRO A 54 -10.45 -19.69 1.40
N GLU A 55 -9.92 -20.74 0.76
CA GLU A 55 -8.52 -20.81 0.31
C GLU A 55 -8.13 -19.72 -0.71
N ASP A 56 -9.04 -19.37 -1.62
CA ASP A 56 -8.82 -18.28 -2.58
C ASP A 56 -8.69 -16.92 -1.87
N TYR A 57 -9.55 -16.67 -0.89
CA TYR A 57 -9.48 -15.47 -0.07
C TYR A 57 -8.27 -15.48 0.89
N LYS A 58 -7.90 -16.66 1.41
CA LYS A 58 -6.72 -16.86 2.24
C LYS A 58 -5.45 -16.44 1.51
N GLY A 59 -5.33 -16.78 0.23
CA GLY A 59 -4.20 -16.36 -0.60
C GLY A 59 -4.04 -14.83 -0.65
N GLU A 60 -5.15 -14.11 -0.83
CA GLU A 60 -5.14 -12.63 -0.83
C GLU A 60 -4.78 -12.04 0.54
N LEU A 61 -5.29 -12.62 1.63
CA LEU A 61 -4.95 -12.18 2.99
C LEU A 61 -3.46 -12.43 3.31
N LEU A 62 -2.92 -13.59 2.96
CA LEU A 62 -1.51 -13.89 3.16
C LEU A 62 -0.60 -12.97 2.34
N ALA A 63 -0.98 -12.65 1.10
CA ALA A 63 -0.26 -11.69 0.28
C ALA A 63 -0.31 -10.27 0.89
N LEU A 64 -1.47 -9.87 1.44
CA LEU A 64 -1.62 -8.61 2.16
C LEU A 64 -0.72 -8.55 3.41
N GLY A 65 -0.64 -9.64 4.18
CA GLY A 65 0.30 -9.77 5.30
C GLY A 65 1.75 -9.61 4.86
N ALA A 66 2.16 -10.28 3.78
CA ALA A 66 3.51 -10.15 3.22
C ALA A 66 3.83 -8.70 2.77
N ILE A 67 2.85 -7.99 2.20
CA ILE A 67 3.00 -6.57 1.82
C ILE A 67 3.20 -5.70 3.07
N VAL A 68 2.46 -5.95 4.16
CA VAL A 68 2.62 -5.26 5.44
C VAL A 68 4.01 -5.55 6.04
N ASP A 69 4.46 -6.80 6.00
CA ASP A 69 5.81 -7.17 6.47
C ASP A 69 6.90 -6.44 5.68
N ILE A 70 6.78 -6.36 4.36
CA ILE A 70 7.71 -5.60 3.51
C ILE A 70 7.68 -4.11 3.88
N TRP A 71 6.50 -3.53 4.13
CA TRP A 71 6.36 -2.14 4.57
C TRP A 71 7.10 -1.83 5.87
N MET A 72 7.29 -2.82 6.76
CA MET A 72 8.07 -2.62 7.99
C MET A 72 9.56 -2.34 7.74
N LEU A 73 10.07 -2.72 6.56
CA LEU A 73 11.50 -2.64 6.19
C LEU A 73 11.76 -1.75 4.96
N ARG A 74 10.72 -1.41 4.20
CA ARG A 74 10.79 -0.67 2.93
C ARG A 74 9.93 0.59 2.96
N ASP A 75 10.27 1.55 2.10
CA ASP A 75 9.50 2.79 1.93
C ASP A 75 8.21 2.54 1.12
N ILE A 76 7.24 1.84 1.71
CA ILE A 76 5.88 1.77 1.16
C ILE A 76 5.04 2.85 1.85
N ARG A 77 4.37 3.69 1.07
CA ARG A 77 3.49 4.75 1.56
C ARG A 77 2.06 4.37 1.23
N PHE A 78 1.36 3.85 2.23
CA PHE A 78 -0.07 3.58 2.10
C PHE A 78 -0.86 4.87 2.18
N ILE A 79 -1.77 5.06 1.23
CA ILE A 79 -2.68 6.20 1.17
C ILE A 79 -4.10 5.68 1.32
N VAL A 80 -4.78 6.19 2.33
CA VAL A 80 -6.22 6.00 2.50
C VAL A 80 -6.93 7.23 1.97
N THR A 81 -7.57 7.11 0.82
CA THR A 81 -8.29 8.23 0.22
C THR A 81 -9.51 8.63 1.09
N PRO A 82 -9.96 9.91 1.05
CA PRO A 82 -11.14 10.35 1.79
C PRO A 82 -12.37 9.48 1.53
N ARG A 83 -12.54 9.02 0.29
CA ARG A 83 -13.65 8.15 -0.07
C ARG A 83 -13.44 6.72 0.42
N SER A 84 -12.24 6.14 0.28
CA SER A 84 -11.92 4.83 0.84
C SER A 84 -12.25 4.77 2.33
N ARG A 85 -11.93 5.84 3.06
CA ARG A 85 -12.23 6.00 4.49
C ARG A 85 -13.73 6.06 4.76
N THR A 86 -14.47 6.83 3.98
CA THR A 86 -15.92 7.01 4.15
C THR A 86 -16.67 5.70 3.89
N ASP A 87 -16.30 4.98 2.82
CA ASP A 87 -16.96 3.75 2.43
C ASP A 87 -16.57 2.59 3.35
N ALA A 88 -15.30 2.49 3.77
CA ALA A 88 -14.86 1.52 4.79
C ALA A 88 -15.58 1.73 6.12
N LYS A 89 -15.80 2.99 6.55
CA LYS A 89 -16.60 3.30 7.74
C LYS A 89 -18.05 2.85 7.61
N ARG A 90 -18.70 3.17 6.48
CA ARG A 90 -20.11 2.78 6.26
C ARG A 90 -20.31 1.27 6.23
N LEU A 91 -19.39 0.56 5.59
CA LEU A 91 -19.43 -0.90 5.51
C LEU A 91 -19.10 -1.54 6.86
N SER A 92 -18.06 -1.05 7.55
CA SER A 92 -17.71 -1.53 8.90
C SER A 92 -18.79 -1.21 9.93
N GLU A 93 -19.47 -0.06 9.88
CA GLU A 93 -20.61 0.25 10.75
C GLU A 93 -21.81 -0.68 10.49
N ARG A 94 -22.03 -1.08 9.23
CA ARG A 94 -23.06 -2.07 8.88
C ARG A 94 -22.70 -3.49 9.29
N PHE A 95 -21.42 -3.83 9.32
CA PHE A 95 -20.93 -5.17 9.65
C PHE A 95 -20.60 -5.35 11.14
N LEU A 96 -20.16 -4.29 11.82
CA LEU A 96 -19.60 -4.28 13.18
C LEU A 96 -19.86 -2.92 13.84
N ALA A 97 -20.92 -2.83 14.65
CA ALA A 97 -21.44 -1.59 15.26
C ALA A 97 -20.51 -0.84 16.24
N THR A 98 -19.21 -1.15 16.30
CA THR A 98 -18.28 -0.69 17.35
C THR A 98 -16.93 -0.17 16.86
N ARG A 99 -16.58 -0.26 15.57
CA ARG A 99 -15.18 -0.10 15.12
C ARG A 99 -14.86 1.10 14.18
N GLY A 100 -15.74 2.09 14.06
CA GLY A 100 -15.44 3.34 13.33
C GLY A 100 -14.12 4.04 13.70
N PRO A 101 -13.71 4.07 14.99
CA PRO A 101 -12.40 4.59 15.42
C PRO A 101 -11.20 3.77 14.90
N ALA A 102 -11.37 2.47 14.66
CA ALA A 102 -10.29 1.58 14.28
C ALA A 102 -9.82 1.77 12.82
N VAL A 103 -10.71 2.15 11.89
CA VAL A 103 -10.32 2.46 10.50
C VAL A 103 -9.46 3.73 10.46
N ASP A 104 -9.78 4.71 11.30
CA ASP A 104 -9.01 5.95 11.39
C ASP A 104 -7.66 5.72 12.04
N ALA A 105 -7.62 4.92 13.10
CA ALA A 105 -6.37 4.50 13.74
C ALA A 105 -5.51 3.70 12.75
N LEU A 106 -6.10 2.74 12.02
CA LEU A 106 -5.41 1.97 10.98
C LEU A 106 -4.86 2.87 9.88
N ALA A 107 -5.67 3.77 9.34
CA ALA A 107 -5.22 4.73 8.34
C ALA A 107 -4.08 5.61 8.88
N GLN A 108 -4.17 6.06 10.13
CA GLN A 108 -3.11 6.86 10.78
C GLN A 108 -1.84 6.05 11.03
N SER A 109 -1.94 4.78 11.42
CA SER A 109 -0.77 3.92 11.64
C SER A 109 -0.12 3.49 10.34
N LEU A 110 -0.89 3.23 9.29
CA LEU A 110 -0.37 2.98 7.94
C LEU A 110 0.25 4.25 7.32
N ALA A 111 -0.28 5.43 7.67
CA ALA A 111 0.30 6.71 7.32
C ALA A 111 1.44 7.16 8.26
N PHE A 112 1.66 6.46 9.39
CA PHE A 112 2.70 6.81 10.35
C PHE A 112 4.09 6.54 9.76
N GLN A 113 4.96 7.53 9.88
CA GLN A 113 6.33 7.49 9.37
C GLN A 113 7.27 8.05 10.44
N CYS A 114 8.36 7.35 10.73
CA CYS A 114 9.44 7.85 11.59
C CYS A 114 10.57 8.44 10.72
N GLY A 115 11.10 9.61 11.10
CA GLY A 115 12.32 10.20 10.51
C GLY A 115 12.12 11.34 9.48
N ASP A 116 13.23 11.97 9.10
CA ASP A 116 13.33 13.00 8.04
C ASP A 116 13.69 12.33 6.72
N TRP A 117 12.66 12.10 5.90
CA TRP A 117 12.81 11.61 4.54
C TRP A 117 12.88 12.79 3.60
N SER A 118 14.06 13.04 3.05
CA SER A 118 14.33 14.13 2.11
C SER A 118 13.54 14.07 0.79
N VAL A 119 12.63 13.11 0.62
CA VAL A 119 11.71 12.99 -0.51
C VAL A 119 10.27 13.16 0.01
N PRO A 120 9.62 14.30 -0.27
CA PRO A 120 8.24 14.54 0.12
C PRO A 120 7.35 13.40 -0.32
N ALA A 121 6.29 13.09 0.44
CA ALA A 121 5.26 12.19 -0.09
C ALA A 121 4.72 12.78 -1.40
N PRO A 122 4.31 11.98 -2.40
CA PRO A 122 3.75 12.53 -3.64
C PRO A 122 2.57 13.49 -3.40
N SER A 123 1.84 13.32 -2.29
CA SER A 123 0.82 14.25 -1.80
C SER A 123 1.33 15.65 -1.42
N GLU A 124 2.64 15.82 -1.23
CA GLU A 124 3.34 17.05 -0.84
C GLU A 124 4.13 17.69 -2.01
N GLY A 125 4.20 17.00 -3.16
CA GLY A 125 4.84 17.49 -4.38
C GLY A 125 3.87 18.19 -5.34
N SER A 126 4.38 18.65 -6.49
CA SER A 126 3.51 19.06 -7.60
C SER A 126 2.75 17.84 -8.10
N LEU A 127 1.45 17.78 -7.83
CA LEU A 127 0.61 16.66 -8.23
C LEU A 127 0.65 16.51 -9.77
N PRO A 128 0.81 15.28 -10.28
CA PRO A 128 0.81 15.08 -11.71
C PRO A 128 -0.56 15.47 -12.30
N ALA A 129 -0.59 15.85 -13.57
CA ALA A 129 -1.84 16.15 -14.25
C ALA A 129 -2.76 14.92 -14.17
N LEU A 130 -3.99 15.12 -13.67
CA LEU A 130 -4.97 14.06 -13.57
C LEU A 130 -5.22 13.44 -14.94
N GLY A 131 -5.22 12.11 -14.94
CA GLY A 131 -5.57 11.34 -16.10
C GLY A 131 -7.07 11.13 -16.23
N SER A 132 -7.46 10.04 -16.89
CA SER A 132 -8.85 9.65 -17.02
C SER A 132 -9.05 8.17 -16.73
N VAL A 133 -10.15 7.85 -16.05
CA VAL A 133 -10.60 6.49 -15.77
C VAL A 133 -11.80 6.17 -16.66
N THR A 134 -11.73 5.04 -17.37
CA THR A 134 -12.76 4.53 -18.28
C THR A 134 -13.03 3.04 -18.02
N GLY A 135 -14.05 2.47 -18.67
CA GLY A 135 -14.38 1.03 -18.59
C GLY A 135 -15.24 0.61 -17.38
N ILE A 136 -15.33 1.48 -16.36
CA ILE A 136 -16.27 1.36 -15.25
C ILE A 136 -17.28 2.53 -15.24
N PRO A 137 -18.49 2.35 -14.68
CA PRO A 137 -19.48 3.42 -14.59
C PRO A 137 -18.99 4.62 -13.78
N ASP A 138 -19.53 5.81 -14.07
CA ASP A 138 -19.40 6.94 -13.16
C ASP A 138 -19.97 6.57 -11.78
N GLY A 139 -19.18 6.77 -10.73
CA GLY A 139 -19.53 6.29 -9.41
C GLY A 139 -18.34 6.16 -8.46
N ALA A 140 -18.54 5.42 -7.37
CA ALA A 140 -17.58 5.33 -6.28
C ALA A 140 -16.22 4.78 -6.70
N ASP A 141 -16.22 3.68 -7.45
CA ASP A 141 -14.97 3.03 -7.86
C ASP A 141 -14.15 3.92 -8.80
N ARG A 142 -14.83 4.66 -9.69
CA ARG A 142 -14.19 5.63 -10.58
C ARG A 142 -13.58 6.78 -9.81
N ASP A 143 -14.30 7.31 -8.84
CA ASP A 143 -13.82 8.42 -8.02
C ASP A 143 -12.66 7.98 -7.12
N LEU A 144 -12.65 6.75 -6.60
CA LEU A 144 -11.54 6.17 -5.86
C LEU A 144 -10.25 6.10 -6.69
N LEU A 145 -10.35 5.65 -7.94
CA LEU A 145 -9.21 5.61 -8.85
C LEU A 145 -8.70 7.02 -9.20
N LEU A 146 -9.59 7.98 -9.41
CA LEU A 146 -9.22 9.38 -9.65
C LEU A 146 -8.54 10.00 -8.42
N GLU A 147 -9.03 9.71 -7.21
CA GLU A 147 -8.40 10.14 -5.95
C GLU A 147 -7.01 9.51 -5.79
N ALA A 148 -6.84 8.23 -6.15
CA ALA A 148 -5.54 7.56 -6.15
C ALA A 148 -4.55 8.21 -7.13
N GLN A 149 -4.99 8.54 -8.35
CA GLN A 149 -4.17 9.30 -9.30
C GLN A 149 -3.83 10.69 -8.77
N ALA A 150 -4.80 11.39 -8.18
CA ALA A 150 -4.62 12.72 -7.59
C ALA A 150 -3.57 12.70 -6.49
N ALA A 151 -3.49 11.61 -5.73
CA ALA A 151 -2.52 11.41 -4.66
C ALA A 151 -1.13 10.97 -5.17
N GLY A 152 -0.96 10.76 -6.48
CA GLY A 152 0.28 10.25 -7.05
C GLY A 152 0.57 8.79 -6.67
N ALA A 153 -0.45 7.98 -6.45
CA ALA A 153 -0.27 6.56 -6.18
C ALA A 153 0.27 5.82 -7.40
N HIS A 154 1.19 4.89 -7.16
CA HIS A 154 1.71 3.97 -8.18
C HIS A 154 0.81 2.74 -8.33
N VAL A 155 0.17 2.34 -7.22
CA VAL A 155 -0.71 1.17 -7.15
C VAL A 155 -2.03 1.56 -6.48
N PHE A 156 -3.15 1.13 -7.05
CA PHE A 156 -4.43 1.05 -6.39
C PHE A 156 -4.70 -0.41 -6.02
N LEU A 157 -4.68 -0.70 -4.72
CA LEU A 157 -4.80 -2.06 -4.18
C LEU A 157 -6.27 -2.35 -3.86
N THR A 158 -6.85 -3.33 -4.55
CA THR A 158 -8.27 -3.69 -4.42
C THR A 158 -8.47 -5.19 -4.65
N ARG A 159 -9.53 -5.76 -4.07
CA ARG A 159 -10.01 -7.11 -4.42
C ARG A 159 -11.27 -7.09 -5.31
N ASP A 160 -11.69 -5.93 -5.79
CA ASP A 160 -12.86 -5.82 -6.64
C ASP A 160 -12.54 -6.28 -8.08
N GLU A 161 -13.05 -7.45 -8.44
CA GLU A 161 -12.89 -8.05 -9.77
C GLU A 161 -13.36 -7.15 -10.91
N GLN A 162 -14.44 -6.41 -10.70
CA GLN A 162 -14.97 -5.53 -11.72
C GLN A 162 -14.01 -4.37 -11.97
N VAL A 163 -13.45 -3.79 -10.90
CA VAL A 163 -12.45 -2.71 -11.03
C VAL A 163 -11.18 -3.25 -11.69
N ILE A 164 -10.68 -4.41 -11.27
CA ILE A 164 -9.45 -5.01 -11.81
C ILE A 164 -9.57 -5.33 -13.30
N THR A 165 -10.70 -5.89 -13.72
CA THR A 165 -10.86 -6.41 -15.08
C THR A 165 -11.38 -5.37 -16.07
N ALA A 166 -12.18 -4.40 -15.61
CA ALA A 166 -12.86 -3.46 -16.50
C ALA A 166 -12.26 -2.05 -16.49
N ALA A 167 -11.61 -1.61 -15.40
CA ALA A 167 -11.11 -0.25 -15.34
C ALA A 167 -9.85 -0.06 -16.19
N SER A 168 -9.82 1.03 -16.94
CA SER A 168 -8.65 1.48 -17.69
C SER A 168 -8.30 2.90 -17.26
N VAL A 169 -7.03 3.09 -16.91
CA VAL A 169 -6.50 4.35 -16.39
C VAL A 169 -5.49 4.92 -17.37
N GLU A 170 -5.75 6.13 -17.85
CA GLU A 170 -4.80 6.93 -18.64
C GLU A 170 -4.14 7.98 -17.75
N GLY A 171 -2.99 8.52 -18.16
CA GLY A 171 -2.27 9.58 -17.45
C GLY A 171 -1.11 9.04 -16.59
N PRO A 172 -0.94 9.53 -15.34
CA PRO A 172 0.12 9.09 -14.45
C PRO A 172 0.06 7.57 -14.19
N VAL A 173 1.22 6.94 -14.02
CA VAL A 173 1.34 5.50 -13.78
C VAL A 173 0.55 5.11 -12.53
N LEU A 174 -0.55 4.38 -12.72
CA LEU A 174 -1.35 3.78 -11.66
C LEU A 174 -1.73 2.34 -12.09
N ARG A 175 -1.20 1.36 -11.37
CA ARG A 175 -1.53 -0.05 -11.56
C ARG A 175 -2.66 -0.46 -10.62
N ILE A 176 -3.71 -1.09 -11.16
CA ILE A 176 -4.79 -1.67 -10.36
C ILE A 176 -4.42 -3.13 -10.10
N LEU A 177 -4.20 -3.49 -8.84
CA LEU A 177 -3.71 -4.81 -8.44
C LEU A 177 -4.48 -5.38 -7.25
N ARG A 178 -4.57 -6.71 -7.20
CA ARG A 178 -4.88 -7.45 -5.98
C ARG A 178 -3.66 -7.51 -5.06
N PRO A 179 -3.84 -7.80 -3.75
CA PRO A 179 -2.74 -8.16 -2.85
C PRO A 179 -1.77 -9.18 -3.45
N THR A 180 -2.27 -10.30 -3.99
CA THR A 180 -1.41 -11.30 -4.66
C THR A 180 -0.60 -10.72 -5.81
N GLY A 181 -1.25 -9.94 -6.69
CA GLY A 181 -0.58 -9.30 -7.83
C GLY A 181 0.52 -8.32 -7.42
N LEU A 182 0.32 -7.54 -6.36
CA LEU A 182 1.36 -6.64 -5.84
C LEU A 182 2.51 -7.43 -5.20
N ALA A 183 2.19 -8.46 -4.39
CA ALA A 183 3.22 -9.30 -3.77
C ALA A 183 4.09 -10.00 -4.82
N ASP A 184 3.48 -10.52 -5.89
CA ASP A 184 4.19 -11.16 -7.00
C ASP A 184 5.14 -10.19 -7.72
N GLU A 185 4.68 -8.98 -8.04
CA GLU A 185 5.52 -7.95 -8.68
C GLU A 185 6.72 -7.55 -7.80
N LEU A 186 6.52 -7.46 -6.49
CA LEU A 186 7.60 -7.21 -5.53
C LEU A 186 8.60 -8.37 -5.52
N VAL A 187 8.14 -9.61 -5.44
CA VAL A 187 8.99 -10.81 -5.46
C VAL A 187 9.76 -10.93 -6.77
N LEU A 188 9.11 -10.70 -7.91
CA LEU A 188 9.74 -10.71 -9.23
C LEU A 188 10.81 -9.62 -9.37
N GLY A 189 10.59 -8.45 -8.76
CA GLY A 189 11.60 -7.39 -8.63
C GLY A 189 12.71 -7.69 -7.61
N GLY A 190 12.74 -8.91 -7.08
CA GLY A 190 13.68 -9.36 -6.07
C GLY A 190 13.46 -8.72 -4.70
N VAL A 191 12.37 -7.98 -4.49
CA VAL A 191 12.05 -7.38 -3.19
C VAL A 191 11.55 -8.48 -2.25
N GLN A 192 12.35 -8.78 -1.24
CA GLN A 192 12.03 -9.68 -0.15
C GLN A 192 12.15 -8.93 1.17
N LEU A 193 11.64 -9.53 2.25
CA LEU A 193 11.64 -8.93 3.59
C LEU A 193 13.03 -8.39 3.99
N PHE A 194 14.08 -9.18 3.79
CA PHE A 194 15.45 -8.83 4.18
C PHE A 194 16.41 -8.56 3.02
N ALA A 195 15.94 -8.59 1.76
CA ALA A 195 16.83 -8.57 0.59
C ALA A 195 16.22 -7.95 -0.66
N GLY A 196 17.09 -7.57 -1.59
CA GLY A 196 16.78 -7.13 -2.95
C GLY A 196 16.05 -5.80 -3.07
N GLY A 197 15.47 -5.50 -4.24
CA GLY A 197 15.08 -4.13 -4.62
C GLY A 197 16.23 -3.13 -4.67
N GLN A 198 17.48 -3.61 -4.69
CA GLN A 198 18.67 -2.80 -4.87
C GLN A 198 18.80 -2.49 -6.36
N CYS A 199 18.78 -1.20 -6.69
CA CYS A 199 19.14 -0.77 -8.03
C CYS A 199 20.67 -0.75 -8.15
N LEU A 200 21.19 -1.40 -9.19
CA LEU A 200 22.62 -1.32 -9.55
C LEU A 200 22.93 -0.08 -10.40
N ALA A 201 21.93 0.75 -10.69
CA ALA A 201 22.13 2.02 -11.37
C ALA A 201 23.07 2.92 -10.56
N GLU A 202 24.04 3.54 -11.24
CA GLU A 202 25.11 4.34 -10.62
C GLU A 202 24.59 5.55 -9.82
N ASP A 203 23.38 6.00 -10.13
CA ASP A 203 22.69 7.14 -9.52
C ASP A 203 21.63 6.74 -8.48
N CYS A 204 21.46 5.44 -8.21
CA CYS A 204 20.47 5.00 -7.24
C CYS A 204 20.91 5.33 -5.81
N PRO A 205 20.13 6.14 -5.06
CA PRO A 205 20.47 6.51 -3.68
C PRO A 205 20.44 5.31 -2.72
N TYR A 206 19.85 4.19 -3.13
CA TYR A 206 19.68 2.98 -2.33
C TYR A 206 20.72 1.89 -2.61
N ALA A 207 21.64 2.10 -3.57
CA ALA A 207 22.64 1.09 -3.96
C ALA A 207 23.63 0.72 -2.84
N ALA A 208 23.84 1.61 -1.86
CA ALA A 208 24.81 1.43 -0.77
C ALA A 208 24.21 0.86 0.53
N PHE A 209 22.89 0.64 0.62
CA PHE A 209 22.26 0.13 1.84
C PHE A 209 22.39 -1.39 1.93
N SER A 210 23.14 -1.86 2.93
CA SER A 210 23.53 -3.26 3.07
C SER A 210 22.54 -4.10 3.89
N ILE A 211 21.77 -3.51 4.83
CA ILE A 211 20.76 -4.24 5.62
C ILE A 211 19.62 -3.27 6.01
N PRO A 212 18.35 -3.53 5.65
CA PRO A 212 17.23 -2.76 6.16
C PRO A 212 17.05 -3.04 7.66
N ALA A 213 17.01 -1.98 8.48
CA ALA A 213 16.62 -2.09 9.88
C ALA A 213 15.10 -1.87 10.00
N PRO A 214 14.38 -2.66 10.82
CA PRO A 214 12.94 -2.48 11.02
C PRO A 214 12.64 -1.15 11.70
N ASP A 215 11.65 -0.42 11.18
CA ASP A 215 11.15 0.79 11.80
C ASP A 215 10.22 0.44 12.98
N LEU A 216 10.78 0.45 14.19
CA LEU A 216 10.06 0.16 15.44
C LEU A 216 8.93 1.17 15.72
N GLY A 217 8.94 2.34 15.09
CA GLY A 217 7.85 3.31 15.19
C GLY A 217 6.57 2.84 14.47
N LYS A 218 6.71 2.12 13.34
CA LYS A 218 5.57 1.50 12.64
C LYS A 218 4.91 0.40 13.48
N TRP A 219 5.71 -0.36 14.23
CA TRP A 219 5.23 -1.48 15.06
C TRP A 219 4.29 -1.01 16.17
N SER A 220 4.65 0.05 16.89
CA SER A 220 3.85 0.51 18.04
C SER A 220 2.48 1.06 17.62
N GLY A 221 2.44 1.83 16.52
CA GLY A 221 1.20 2.32 15.94
C GLY A 221 0.32 1.19 15.40
N LEU A 222 0.91 0.19 14.75
CA LEU A 222 0.15 -0.93 14.19
C LEU A 222 -0.39 -1.87 15.29
N LEU A 223 0.45 -2.27 16.25
CA LEU A 223 0.07 -3.20 17.32
C LEU A 223 -0.99 -2.61 18.27
N SER A 224 -0.89 -1.31 18.59
CA SER A 224 -1.87 -0.65 19.48
C SER A 224 -3.31 -0.65 18.92
N ILE A 225 -3.50 -0.80 17.60
CA ILE A 225 -4.83 -0.95 16.99
C ILE A 225 -5.45 -2.31 17.33
N PHE A 226 -4.61 -3.35 17.42
CA PHE A 226 -5.07 -4.72 17.57
C PHE A 226 -5.14 -5.17 19.04
N GLU A 227 -4.43 -4.51 19.95
CA GLU A 227 -4.46 -4.78 21.40
C GLU A 227 -5.75 -4.33 22.11
N GLU A 228 -6.57 -3.46 21.50
CA GLU A 228 -7.86 -3.01 22.06
C GLU A 228 -9.08 -3.86 21.60
N SER A 229 -8.87 -5.01 20.94
CA SER A 229 -9.93 -5.87 20.38
C SER A 229 -10.53 -6.86 21.35
#